data_AF-A0A9K3DCE7-F1
#
_entry.id   AF-A0A9K3DCE7-F1
#
_cell.length_a   1.000
_cell.length_b   1.000
_cell.length_c   1.000
_cell.angle_alpha   90.00
_cell.angle_beta   90.00
_cell.angle_gamma   90.00
#
_symmetry.space_group_name_H-M   'P 1'
#
loop_
_entity.id
_entity.type
_entity.pdbx_description
1 polymer ?
#
loop_
_entity_poly.entity_id
_entity_poly.type
_entity_poly.pdbx_seq_one_letter_code
_entity_poly.pdbx_strand_id
1 'polypeptide(L)'
;LSNQFLGGSTALSAVVTDETIWVANAGDSRCVYIPRGDMNSCLSVTEDHKPNNDTERERVEAVGSRVVPQNWGNVYRVAGLLSVARAIGDQ
;
A
#
# COMPACT_ATOMS: atom_id res chain seq x y z
N LEU A 1 -13.77 26.99 4.80
CA LEU A 1 -12.56 26.66 5.59
C LEU A 1 -11.99 25.36 5.05
N SER A 2 -11.23 25.42 3.95
CA SER A 2 -10.59 24.24 3.36
C SER A 2 -9.34 23.90 4.14
N ASN A 3 -9.48 23.09 5.20
CA ASN A 3 -8.36 22.35 5.76
C ASN A 3 -7.96 21.26 4.75
N GLN A 4 -7.33 21.67 3.64
CA GLN A 4 -6.72 20.74 2.71
C GLN A 4 -5.35 20.39 3.28
N PHE A 5 -5.28 19.27 3.98
CA PHE A 5 -4.00 18.62 4.20
C PHE A 5 -3.52 18.13 2.83
N LEU A 6 -2.50 18.81 2.27
CA LEU A 6 -1.99 18.61 0.91
C LEU A 6 -1.23 17.29 0.71
N GLY A 7 -1.23 16.40 1.69
CA GLY A 7 -0.54 15.12 1.61
C GLY A 7 -1.14 14.10 2.55
N GLY A 8 -0.70 12.87 2.35
CA GLY A 8 -1.06 11.73 3.17
C GLY A 8 0.16 10.96 3.64
N SER A 9 -0.13 9.84 4.29
CA SER A 9 0.87 8.90 4.77
C SER A 9 0.43 7.48 4.46
N THR A 10 1.40 6.61 4.25
CA THR A 10 1.16 5.18 4.40
C THR A 10 0.91 4.84 5.87
N ALA A 11 0.25 3.73 6.13
CA ALA A 11 0.14 3.15 7.47
C ALA A 11 0.26 1.63 7.41
N LEU A 12 1.09 1.08 8.28
CA LEU A 12 1.21 -0.33 8.54
C LEU A 12 1.16 -0.52 10.06
N SER A 13 0.25 -1.34 10.55
CA SER A 13 0.11 -1.61 11.98
C SER A 13 0.01 -3.11 12.23
N ALA A 14 0.62 -3.56 13.32
CA ALA A 14 0.54 -4.93 13.78
C ALA A 14 0.08 -4.97 15.23
N VAL A 15 -0.91 -5.81 15.53
CA VAL A 15 -1.33 -6.14 16.90
C VAL A 15 -0.94 -7.59 17.17
N VAL A 16 -0.06 -7.78 18.14
CA VAL A 16 0.50 -9.09 18.49
C VAL A 16 -0.09 -9.54 19.82
N THR A 17 -0.62 -10.76 19.82
CA THR A 17 -1.09 -11.48 21.01
C THR A 17 -0.32 -12.80 21.13
N ASP A 18 -0.54 -13.54 22.21
CA ASP A 18 0.09 -14.85 22.41
C ASP A 18 -0.30 -15.87 21.33
N GLU A 19 -1.49 -15.74 20.73
CA GLU A 19 -2.04 -16.70 19.76
C GLU A 19 -2.05 -16.20 18.32
N THR A 20 -2.08 -14.88 18.10
CA THR A 20 -2.35 -14.31 16.77
C THR A 20 -1.66 -12.98 16.55
N ILE A 21 -1.24 -12.75 15.31
CA ILE A 21 -0.74 -11.48 14.80
C ILE A 21 -1.76 -10.93 13.78
N TRP A 22 -2.33 -9.78 14.07
CA TRP A 22 -3.19 -9.04 13.14
C TRP A 22 -2.38 -7.94 12.47
N VAL A 23 -2.44 -7.84 11.15
CA VAL A 23 -1.74 -6.80 10.39
C VAL A 23 -2.71 -6.05 9.50
N ALA A 24 -2.66 -4.72 9.55
CA ALA A 24 -3.41 -3.83 8.67
C ALA A 24 -2.45 -2.96 7.85
N ASN A 25 -2.68 -2.88 6.54
CA ASN A 25 -1.88 -2.08 5.61
C ASN A 25 -2.74 -1.08 4.83
N ALA A 26 -2.27 0.16 4.71
CA ALA A 26 -2.80 1.22 3.89
C ALA A 26 -1.63 1.98 3.24
N GLY A 27 -1.04 1.38 2.21
CA GLY A 27 0.06 1.95 1.45
C GLY A 27 0.96 0.87 0.86
N ASP A 28 2.19 1.25 0.57
CA ASP A 28 3.24 0.37 0.05
C ASP A 28 4.34 0.04 1.07
N SER A 29 4.07 0.28 2.36
CA SER A 29 4.82 -0.33 3.45
C SER A 29 4.49 -1.82 3.53
N ARG A 30 5.42 -2.64 4.05
CA ARG A 30 5.29 -4.09 4.05
C ARG A 30 5.61 -4.71 5.41
N CYS A 31 4.73 -5.59 5.88
CA CYS A 31 5.02 -6.49 6.98
C CYS A 31 5.59 -7.81 6.45
N VAL A 32 6.72 -8.22 7.00
CA VAL A 32 7.40 -9.47 6.70
C VAL A 32 7.58 -10.24 8.00
N TYR A 33 7.19 -11.51 8.00
CA TYR A 33 7.29 -12.40 9.15
C TYR A 33 8.40 -13.43 8.93
N ILE A 34 9.24 -13.58 9.95
CA ILE A 34 10.31 -14.58 10.01
C ILE A 34 10.02 -15.49 11.21
N PRO A 35 9.64 -16.76 10.98
CA PRO A 35 9.45 -17.74 12.03
C PRO A 35 10.70 -17.93 12.89
N ARG A 36 10.52 -18.01 14.21
CA ARG A 36 11.63 -18.29 15.12
C ARG A 36 12.21 -19.68 14.83
N GLY A 37 13.52 -19.73 14.60
CA GLY A 37 14.24 -20.99 14.36
C GLY A 37 14.31 -21.43 12.89
N ASP A 38 13.64 -20.73 11.97
CA ASP A 38 13.78 -20.94 10.52
C ASP A 38 14.17 -19.64 9.82
N MET A 39 15.47 -19.37 9.77
CA MET A 39 16.03 -18.18 9.11
C MET A 39 16.00 -18.26 7.57
N ASN A 40 15.60 -19.40 6.99
CA ASN A 40 15.47 -19.55 5.55
C ASN A 40 14.06 -19.22 5.05
N SER A 41 13.10 -19.08 5.97
CA SER A 41 11.73 -18.70 5.66
C SER A 41 11.45 -17.23 5.95
N CYS A 42 10.77 -16.58 5.01
CA CYS A 42 10.45 -15.17 5.06
C CYS A 42 9.11 -14.99 4.33
N LEU A 43 8.07 -14.61 5.07
CA LEU A 43 6.71 -14.55 4.54
C LEU A 43 6.25 -13.09 4.46
N SER A 44 5.84 -12.64 3.28
CA SER A 44 5.14 -11.36 3.15
C SER A 44 3.73 -11.51 3.73
N VAL A 45 3.44 -10.81 4.83
CA VAL A 45 2.14 -10.88 5.51
C VAL A 45 1.15 -9.89 4.92
N THR A 46 1.65 -8.88 4.22
CA THR A 46 0.85 -7.87 3.53
C THR A 46 1.23 -7.80 2.06
N GLU A 47 0.30 -7.31 1.25
CA GLU A 47 0.56 -6.88 -0.11
C GLU A 47 0.74 -5.36 -0.15
N ASP A 48 1.73 -4.87 -0.89
CA ASP A 48 1.92 -3.44 -1.11
C ASP A 48 0.82 -2.94 -2.03
N HIS A 49 0.12 -1.88 -1.67
CA HIS A 49 -0.91 -1.29 -2.51
C HIS A 49 -0.29 -0.39 -3.59
N LYS A 50 0.37 -1.00 -4.57
CA LYS A 50 0.94 -0.31 -5.73
C LYS A 50 -0.14 -0.07 -6.79
N PRO A 51 -0.12 1.06 -7.51
CA PRO A 51 -1.14 1.36 -8.53
C PRO A 51 -1.23 0.36 -9.68
N ASN A 52 -0.17 -0.42 -9.93
CA ASN A 52 -0.13 -1.41 -11.00
C ASN A 52 -0.48 -2.83 -10.58
N ASN A 53 -0.89 -3.05 -9.32
CA ASN A 53 -1.51 -4.31 -8.94
C ASN A 53 -2.91 -4.35 -9.53
N ASP A 54 -3.31 -5.47 -10.13
CA ASP A 54 -4.56 -5.56 -10.88
C ASP A 54 -5.77 -5.17 -10.03
N THR A 55 -5.88 -5.71 -8.81
CA THR A 55 -6.97 -5.36 -7.87
C THR A 55 -6.99 -3.87 -7.50
N GLU A 56 -5.83 -3.23 -7.33
CA GLU A 56 -5.77 -1.80 -7.01
C GLU A 56 -6.06 -0.92 -8.22
N ARG A 57 -5.58 -1.31 -9.41
CA ARG A 57 -5.88 -0.62 -10.67
C ARG A 57 -7.38 -0.64 -10.92
N GLU A 58 -8.00 -1.82 -10.84
CA GLU A 58 -9.45 -1.97 -11.02
C GLU A 58 -10.22 -1.09 -10.02
N ARG A 59 -9.84 -1.10 -8.74
CA ARG A 59 -10.48 -0.28 -7.70
C ARG A 59 -10.35 1.22 -7.99
N VAL A 60 -9.16 1.68 -8.42
CA VAL A 60 -8.89 3.10 -8.72
C VAL A 60 -9.65 3.55 -9.97
N GLU A 61 -9.69 2.73 -11.01
CA GLU A 61 -10.35 3.05 -12.27
C GLU A 61 -11.88 2.97 -12.16
N ALA A 62 -12.41 2.07 -11.33
CA ALA A 62 -13.85 1.95 -11.06
C ALA A 62 -14.45 3.22 -10.42
N VAL A 63 -13.65 4.03 -9.72
CA VAL A 63 -14.08 5.31 -9.15
C VAL A 63 -13.75 6.52 -10.06
N GLY A 64 -13.39 6.28 -11.32
CA GLY A 64 -13.17 7.32 -12.33
C GLY A 64 -11.78 7.95 -12.33
N SER A 65 -10.84 7.43 -11.53
CA SER A 65 -9.43 7.83 -11.58
C SER A 65 -8.68 7.01 -12.65
N ARG A 66 -7.36 7.23 -12.78
CA ARG A 66 -6.51 6.55 -13.77
C ARG A 66 -5.18 6.12 -13.18
N VAL A 67 -4.65 4.99 -13.65
CA VAL A 67 -3.29 4.54 -13.36
C VAL A 67 -2.39 4.90 -14.53
N VAL A 68 -1.42 5.80 -14.31
CA VAL A 68 -0.53 6.31 -15.37
C VAL A 68 0.87 5.71 -15.22
N PRO A 69 1.40 4.99 -16.23
CA PRO A 69 2.81 4.62 -16.25
C PRO A 69 3.68 5.85 -16.48
N GLN A 70 4.80 5.94 -15.78
CA GLN A 70 5.80 7.00 -16.01
C GLN A 70 6.81 6.57 -17.08
N ASN A 71 7.25 7.52 -17.91
CA ASN A 71 8.15 7.25 -19.05
C ASN A 71 9.54 6.75 -18.64
N TRP A 72 9.92 6.94 -17.37
CA TRP A 72 11.18 6.44 -16.81
C TRP A 72 10.90 5.43 -15.69
N GLY A 73 11.16 4.15 -15.98
CA GLY A 73 11.10 3.04 -15.03
C GLY A 73 9.73 2.37 -14.91
N ASN A 74 9.69 1.27 -14.15
CA ASN A 74 8.47 0.48 -13.90
C ASN A 74 7.62 1.12 -12.78
N VAL A 75 7.36 2.43 -12.87
CA VAL A 75 6.66 3.21 -11.85
C VAL A 75 5.29 3.64 -12.38
N TYR A 76 4.25 3.32 -11.62
CA TYR A 76 2.88 3.69 -11.91
C TYR A 76 2.35 4.64 -10.85
N ARG A 77 1.53 5.60 -11.28
CA ARG A 77 0.96 6.60 -10.39
C ARG A 77 -0.55 6.74 -10.57
N VAL A 78 -1.29 6.82 -9.46
CA VAL A 78 -2.71 7.22 -9.46
C VAL A 78 -2.80 8.70 -9.87
N ALA A 79 -3.66 8.98 -10.85
CA ALA A 79 -3.83 10.28 -11.50
C ALA A 79 -2.53 10.91 -12.08
N GLY A 80 -1.43 10.14 -12.15
CA GLY A 80 -0.10 10.64 -12.48
C GLY A 80 0.65 11.28 -11.30
N LEU A 81 0.07 11.31 -10.10
CA LEU A 81 0.61 12.00 -8.92
C LEU A 81 1.16 11.04 -7.86
N LEU A 82 0.33 10.14 -7.33
CA LEU A 82 0.67 9.30 -6.19
C LEU A 82 1.21 7.95 -6.63
N SER A 83 2.37 7.53 -6.11
CA SER A 83 2.96 6.21 -6.40
C SER A 83 2.38 5.07 -5.55
N VAL A 84 1.36 5.36 -4.73
CA VAL A 84 0.62 4.41 -3.90
C VAL A 84 -0.87 4.47 -4.27
N ALA A 85 -1.56 3.34 -4.16
CA ALA A 85 -2.99 3.25 -4.45
C ALA A 85 -3.86 3.53 -3.23
N ARG A 86 -3.32 3.35 -2.01
CA ARG A 86 -3.98 3.62 -0.73
C ARG A 86 -3.08 4.47 0.15
N ALA A 87 -3.68 5.42 0.87
CA ALA A 87 -3.01 6.24 1.88
C ALA A 87 -4.06 6.75 2.87
N ILE A 88 -3.61 7.21 4.03
CA ILE A 88 -4.42 8.02 4.95
C ILE A 88 -4.19 9.49 4.59
N GLY A 89 -5.26 10.23 4.29
CA GLY A 89 -5.16 11.57 3.72
C GLY A 89 -5.28 11.52 2.20
N ASP A 90 -4.51 12.37 1.49
CA ASP A 90 -4.45 12.43 0.02
C ASP A 90 -5.85 12.55 -0.65
N GLN A 91 -6.68 13.48 -0.15
CA GLN A 91 -8.01 13.80 -0.71
C GLN A 91 -7.95 14.71 -1.94
#